data_AF-A0A6A4U821-F1
#
_entry.id   AF-A0A6A4U821-F1
#
_cell.length_a   1.000
_cell.length_b   1.000
_cell.length_c   1.000
_cell.angle_alpha   90.00
_cell.angle_beta   90.00
_cell.angle_gamma   90.00
#
_symmetry.space_group_name_H-M   'P 1'
#
loop_
_entity.id
_entity.type
_entity.pdbx_description
1 polymer ?
#
loop_
_entity_poly.entity_id
_entity_poly.type
_entity_poly.pdbx_seq_one_letter_code
_entity_poly.pdbx_strand_id
1 'polypeptide(L)'
;MDQVEAAFAGAGLRVGRNAPFAGAYVAQAYGRPSRGVHVVQVEIDRALYMDEVRIEPLAGFAGFRDLIAGVVAELVQPPTVALAAE
;
A
#
# COMPACT_ATOMS: atom_id res chain seq x y z
N MET A 1 4.87 8.07 -5.99
CA MET A 1 3.71 8.20 -5.08
C MET A 1 2.43 7.88 -5.83
N ASP A 2 2.21 8.49 -6.99
CA ASP A 2 0.98 8.33 -7.79
C ASP A 2 0.67 6.87 -8.16
N GLN A 3 1.69 6.04 -8.45
CA GLN A 3 1.50 4.61 -8.71
C GLN A 3 0.95 3.85 -7.51
N VAL A 4 1.37 4.21 -6.28
CA VAL A 4 0.85 3.58 -5.06
C VAL A 4 -0.63 3.89 -4.92
N GLU A 5 -0.98 5.17 -4.99
CA GLU A 5 -2.38 5.62 -4.88
C GLU A 5 -3.26 4.98 -5.96
N ALA A 6 -2.77 4.93 -7.20
CA ALA A 6 -3.45 4.31 -8.33
C ALA A 6 -3.68 2.81 -8.13
N ALA A 7 -2.71 2.06 -7.59
CA ALA A 7 -2.88 0.62 -7.35
C ALA A 7 -3.99 0.33 -6.31
N PHE A 8 -4.01 1.08 -5.20
CA PHE A 8 -5.07 0.94 -4.19
C PHE A 8 -6.43 1.39 -4.74
N ALA A 9 -6.49 2.51 -5.47
CA ALA A 9 -7.74 3.00 -6.06
C ALA A 9 -8.27 2.07 -7.16
N GLY A 10 -7.37 1.51 -7.98
CA GLY A 10 -7.69 0.53 -9.02
C GLY A 10 -8.22 -0.80 -8.46
N ALA A 11 -7.79 -1.18 -7.25
CA ALA A 11 -8.36 -2.29 -6.50
C ALA A 11 -9.74 -1.99 -5.88
N GLY A 12 -10.29 -0.79 -6.10
CA GLY A 12 -11.62 -0.38 -5.63
C GLY A 12 -11.65 0.22 -4.23
N LEU A 13 -10.50 0.53 -3.62
CA LEU A 13 -10.44 1.14 -2.30
C LEU A 13 -10.58 2.66 -2.38
N ARG A 14 -11.20 3.26 -1.36
CA ARG A 14 -11.17 4.70 -1.16
C ARG A 14 -9.85 5.07 -0.51
N VAL A 15 -9.02 5.83 -1.23
CA VAL A 15 -7.67 6.20 -0.80
C VAL A 15 -7.63 7.68 -0.38
N GLY A 16 -6.90 7.97 0.70
CA GLY A 16 -6.54 9.33 1.11
C GLY A 16 -5.02 9.44 1.21
N ARG A 17 -4.47 10.65 0.98
CA ARG A 17 -3.02 10.90 1.02
C ARG A 17 -2.67 11.88 2.12
N ASN A 18 -1.74 11.50 3.00
CA ASN A 18 -1.18 12.34 4.08
C ASN A 18 -2.24 12.97 5.01
N ALA A 19 -3.42 12.36 5.12
CA ALA A 19 -4.52 12.84 5.94
C ALA A 19 -5.20 11.64 6.61
N PRO A 20 -5.55 11.72 7.91
CA PRO A 20 -5.36 12.85 8.83
C PRO A 20 -3.93 12.99 9.39
N PHE A 21 -3.06 11.99 9.19
CA PHE A 21 -1.70 11.99 9.70
C PHE A 21 -0.71 11.99 8.52
N ALA A 22 0.17 12.99 8.47
CA ALA A 22 1.38 12.91 7.65
C ALA A 22 2.48 12.06 8.32
N GLY A 23 2.18 11.48 9.49
CA GLY A 23 3.09 10.78 10.38
C GLY A 23 3.91 9.74 9.63
N ALA A 24 5.18 10.07 9.44
CA ALA A 24 6.10 9.31 8.59
C ALA A 24 7.43 9.09 9.30
N TYR A 25 7.45 9.02 10.65
CA TYR A 25 8.71 8.90 11.41
C TYR A 25 9.56 7.71 10.94
N VAL A 26 8.93 6.54 10.78
CA VAL A 26 9.59 5.34 10.26
C VAL A 26 10.06 5.57 8.81
N ALA A 27 9.20 6.10 7.94
CA ALA A 27 9.57 6.37 6.56
C ALA A 27 10.71 7.41 6.42
N GLN A 28 10.76 8.43 7.29
CA GLN A 28 11.84 9.41 7.36
C GLN A 28 13.14 8.80 7.90
N ALA A 29 13.03 7.96 8.94
CA ALA A 29 14.18 7.31 9.56
C ALA A 29 14.88 6.36 8.58
N TYR A 30 14.13 5.59 7.80
CA TYR A 30 14.66 4.52 6.94
C TYR A 30 14.70 4.85 5.43
N GLY A 31 13.94 5.86 4.98
CA GLY A 31 13.98 6.31 3.59
C GLY A 31 15.33 6.93 3.25
N ARG A 32 15.97 6.43 2.19
CA ARG A 32 17.16 7.03 1.58
C ARG A 32 16.96 7.10 0.06
N PRO A 33 16.10 8.01 -0.45
CA PRO A 33 15.78 8.08 -1.88
C PRO A 33 17.02 8.28 -2.76
N SER A 34 18.01 9.06 -2.30
CA SER A 34 19.30 9.23 -2.99
C SER A 34 20.12 7.94 -3.11
N ARG A 35 19.80 6.90 -2.33
CA ARG A 35 20.39 5.55 -2.38
C ARG A 35 19.42 4.52 -2.94
N GLY A 36 18.34 4.95 -3.58
CA GLY A 36 17.30 4.08 -4.14
C GLY A 36 16.41 3.38 -3.11
N VAL A 37 16.45 3.79 -1.84
CA VAL A 37 15.59 3.22 -0.79
C VAL A 37 14.39 4.14 -0.56
N HIS A 38 13.23 3.73 -1.08
CA HIS A 38 11.97 4.43 -0.91
C HIS A 38 11.11 3.70 0.12
N VAL A 39 10.43 4.45 0.99
CA VAL A 39 9.55 3.90 2.01
C VAL A 39 8.18 4.54 1.88
N VAL A 40 7.15 3.70 1.98
CA VAL A 40 5.75 4.12 1.94
C VAL A 40 5.06 3.55 3.18
N GLN A 41 4.29 4.38 3.86
CA GLN A 41 3.39 3.97 4.94
C GLN A 41 1.99 3.83 4.37
N VAL A 42 1.33 2.72 4.69
CA VAL A 42 -0.05 2.43 4.29
C VAL A 42 -0.87 2.19 5.55
N GLU A 43 -1.93 2.97 5.73
CA GLU A 43 -2.87 2.83 6.83
C GLU A 43 -4.16 2.22 6.32
N ILE A 44 -4.61 1.15 6.98
CA ILE A 44 -5.82 0.41 6.60
C ILE A 44 -6.83 0.53 7.73
N ASP A 45 -8.04 0.98 7.39
CA ASP A 45 -9.18 0.99 8.30
C ASP A 45 -9.51 -0.45 8.75
N ARG A 46 -9.50 -0.68 10.06
CA ARG A 46 -9.70 -2.01 10.65
C ARG A 46 -11.10 -2.55 10.37
N ALA A 47 -12.10 -1.68 10.23
CA ALA A 47 -13.46 -2.09 9.90
C ALA A 47 -13.56 -2.81 8.54
N LEU A 48 -12.55 -2.70 7.67
CA LEU A 48 -12.50 -3.41 6.39
C LEU A 48 -12.19 -4.91 6.55
N TYR A 49 -11.58 -5.32 7.67
CA TYR A 49 -11.05 -6.68 7.78
C TYR A 49 -11.23 -7.34 9.15
N MET A 50 -11.58 -6.60 10.21
CA MET A 50 -11.77 -7.16 11.54
C MET A 50 -12.92 -6.50 12.32
N ASP A 51 -13.50 -7.27 13.23
CA ASP A 51 -14.28 -6.77 14.36
C ASP A 51 -13.30 -6.18 15.38
N GLU A 52 -13.32 -4.86 15.55
CA GLU A 52 -12.38 -4.14 16.43
C GLU A 52 -12.60 -4.42 17.91
N VAL A 53 -13.83 -4.75 18.33
CA VAL A 53 -14.15 -5.01 19.73
C VAL A 53 -13.68 -6.41 20.11
N ARG A 54 -13.89 -7.39 19.23
CA ARG A 54 -13.51 -8.80 19.48
C ARG A 54 -12.08 -9.11 19.07
N ILE A 55 -11.47 -8.26 18.25
CA ILE A 55 -10.15 -8.49 17.66
C ILE A 55 -10.14 -9.79 16.83
N GLU A 56 -11.17 -9.95 16.00
CA GLU A 56 -11.40 -11.14 15.19
C GLU A 56 -11.57 -10.77 13.71
N PRO A 57 -11.09 -11.59 12.77
CA PRO A 57 -11.32 -11.35 11.35
C PRO A 57 -12.80 -11.34 10.99
N LEU A 58 -13.21 -10.43 10.09
CA LEU A 58 -14.55 -10.48 9.50
C LEU A 58 -14.66 -11.68 8.53
N ALA A 59 -15.88 -12.10 8.22
CA ALA A 59 -16.12 -13.18 7.25
C ALA A 59 -15.46 -12.91 5.88
N GLY A 60 -15.35 -11.63 5.48
CA GLY A 60 -14.70 -11.19 4.24
C GLY A 60 -13.16 -11.08 4.30
N PHE A 61 -12.53 -11.41 5.42
CA PHE A 61 -11.08 -11.20 5.62
C PHE A 61 -10.22 -11.84 4.53
N ALA A 62 -10.54 -13.07 4.12
CA ALA A 62 -9.78 -13.76 3.07
C ALA A 62 -9.79 -12.98 1.75
N GLY A 63 -10.95 -12.47 1.34
CA GLY A 63 -11.07 -11.64 0.13
C GLY A 63 -10.31 -10.32 0.26
N PHE A 64 -10.37 -9.68 1.45
CA PHE A 64 -9.61 -8.46 1.70
C PHE A 64 -8.10 -8.70 1.66
N ARG A 65 -7.62 -9.80 2.26
CA ARG A 65 -6.22 -10.22 2.20
C ARG A 65 -5.78 -10.42 0.74
N ASP A 66 -6.56 -11.11 -0.06
CA ASP A 66 -6.21 -11.41 -1.45
C ASP A 66 -6.20 -10.12 -2.30
N LEU A 67 -7.10 -9.17 -2.03
CA LEU A 67 -7.10 -7.84 -2.63
C LEU A 67 -5.79 -7.08 -2.32
N ILE A 68 -5.41 -7.01 -1.04
CA ILE A 68 -4.16 -6.32 -0.64
C ILE A 68 -2.93 -7.03 -1.20
N ALA A 69 -2.93 -8.36 -1.25
CA ALA A 69 -1.85 -9.14 -1.86
C ALA A 69 -1.69 -8.78 -3.36
N GLY A 70 -2.80 -8.61 -4.08
CA GLY A 70 -2.80 -8.14 -5.47
C GLY A 70 -2.18 -6.76 -5.63
N VAL A 71 -2.56 -5.80 -4.77
CA VAL A 71 -1.98 -4.44 -4.78
C VAL A 71 -0.47 -4.48 -4.52
N VAL A 72 -0.02 -5.24 -3.51
CA VAL A 72 1.42 -5.37 -3.23
C VAL A 72 2.15 -6.00 -4.41
N ALA A 73 1.58 -7.05 -5.01
CA ALA A 73 2.16 -7.72 -6.16
C ALA A 73 2.33 -6.77 -7.36
N GLU A 74 1.38 -5.86 -7.60
CA GLU A 74 1.49 -4.82 -8.64
C GLU A 74 2.64 -3.84 -8.33
N LEU A 75 2.77 -3.40 -7.07
CA LEU A 75 3.75 -2.40 -6.67
C LEU A 75 5.19 -2.91 -6.64
N VAL A 76 5.39 -4.22 -6.43
CA VAL A 76 6.73 -4.83 -6.36
C VAL A 76 7.16 -5.46 -7.68
N GLN A 77 6.39 -5.27 -8.75
CA GLN A 77 6.84 -5.68 -10.08
C GLN A 77 8.18 -4.99 -10.39
N PRO A 78 9.16 -5.72 -10.97
CA PRO A 78 10.39 -5.11 -11.42
C PRO A 78 10.03 -3.99 -12.43
N PRO A 79 10.75 -2.87 -12.42
CA PRO A 79 10.48 -1.81 -13.39
C PRO A 79 10.56 -2.41 -14.79
N THR A 80 9.47 -2.25 -15.55
CA THR A 80 9.44 -2.57 -16.98
C THR A 80 10.28 -1.52 -17.69
N VAL A 81 11.60 -1.60 -17.54
CA VAL A 81 12.51 -0.90 -18.42
C VAL A 81 12.34 -1.60 -19.75
N ALA A 82 11.62 -0.96 -20.68
CA ALA A 82 11.76 -1.30 -22.07
C ALA A 82 13.26 -1.24 -22.36
N LEU A 83 13.87 -2.40 -22.59
CA LEU A 83 15.20 -2.49 -23.18
C LEU A 83 15.07 -1.78 -24.52
N ALA A 84 15.44 -0.50 -24.56
CA ALA A 84 15.67 0.20 -25.80
C ALA A 84 16.82 -0.57 -26.47
N ALA A 85 16.46 -1.38 -27.47
CA ALA A 85 17.42 -1.90 -28.42
C ALA A 85 17.94 -0.69 -29.21
N GLU A 86 19.23 -0.38 -29.05
CA GLU A 86 20.00 0.34 -30.05
C GLU A 86 20.18 -0.51 -31.32
#